data_AF-A0A9W7D6Z3-F1
#
_entry.id   AF-A0A9W7D6Z3-F1
#
_cell.length_a   1.000
_cell.length_b   1.000
_cell.length_c   1.000
_cell.angle_alpha   90.00
_cell.angle_beta   90.00
_cell.angle_gamma   90.00
#
_symmetry.space_group_name_H-M   'P 1'
#
loop_
_entity.id
_entity.type
_entity.pdbx_description
1 polymer ?
#
loop_
_entity_poly.entity_id
_entity_poly.type
_entity_poly.pdbx_seq_one_letter_code
_entity_poly.pdbx_strand_id
1 'polypeptide(L)'
;MLCTFVVLQRAVLVPVFRALDSGVVVAQTRGTSFAAACAAAKGKYEVDTIDAEGRVDTAVFELQGGGGAVIVAIDVCKADGAVLCGLKYIGFGVTEAGLQSNTQVIKDLAEFLQRAFQAIPDNELSIINTDNFPNNGDHIKKLVLELDWVQAGDAAAFRAYLDAKVHFHNTMVDRITNHRAGDSLVPLTEPLPAKAIAIEDLRGALDADSLRKIPGVHVRTDKSEIAKDYLLKFSLGNAVNSAMVYLLALSRQRTANQFQKFSIISEYLDVLFEKDILPALVAGDVAESEARKFYAEWLVRMKHPHFGLDNFWVSQNALLRVYVRLLNSVNINVANDKNYYPSKFMAFATAVALRFLTPWQADSKRDAPTIFVGQMDPIQNGAPIFSLTEKTWSYDTGLTANVSTGKYEFDDGENGRVARLLWRASQQVLDASKSSSYDFPKSDRAESSSEVSSGVGVAVASVLSSVKGFDLTNDAYASFAADVAALYQRLVSGKQTALETLEDVLRNHQTSEYLGTKEEVATFVREAVASVQIIDVHTHLFPPSHGKLMLWGVNELLTYHYLVAEFLQTAPMQVEEFNSRAAAC
;
A
#
# COMPACT_ATOMS: atom_id res chain seq x y z
N MET A 1 8.22 -27.25 20.08
CA MET A 1 7.38 -26.27 19.34
C MET A 1 7.64 -26.45 17.85
N LEU A 2 6.60 -26.31 17.01
CA LEU A 2 6.69 -26.41 15.55
C LEU A 2 6.42 -25.06 14.89
N CYS A 3 7.12 -24.70 13.80
CA CYS A 3 6.93 -23.43 13.08
C CYS A 3 6.88 -23.59 11.57
N THR A 4 5.94 -22.93 10.88
CA THR A 4 5.97 -22.70 9.41
C THR A 4 6.77 -21.43 9.09
N PHE A 5 7.54 -21.34 8.00
CA PHE A 5 8.61 -20.32 7.92
C PHE A 5 8.32 -19.09 7.04
N VAL A 6 8.15 -17.95 7.70
CA VAL A 6 8.31 -16.58 7.17
C VAL A 6 9.35 -15.80 7.99
N VAL A 7 9.91 -14.74 7.41
CA VAL A 7 10.99 -13.91 8.01
C VAL A 7 10.63 -13.42 9.42
N LEU A 8 9.39 -12.96 9.60
CA LEU A 8 8.92 -12.41 10.86
C LEU A 8 8.92 -13.45 11.99
N GLN A 9 8.54 -14.69 11.69
CA GLN A 9 8.53 -15.79 12.65
C GLN A 9 9.94 -16.14 13.14
N ARG A 10 10.94 -16.07 12.24
CA ARG A 10 12.35 -16.25 12.56
C ARG A 10 12.94 -15.13 13.41
N ALA A 11 12.46 -13.91 13.22
CA ALA A 11 12.97 -12.73 13.89
C ALA A 11 12.22 -12.35 15.17
N VAL A 12 11.03 -12.92 15.40
CA VAL A 12 10.19 -12.61 16.56
C VAL A 12 9.91 -13.88 17.36
N LEU A 13 9.19 -14.83 16.77
CA LEU A 13 8.60 -15.93 17.54
C LEU A 13 9.64 -16.99 17.98
N VAL A 14 10.58 -17.36 17.11
CA VAL A 14 11.66 -18.29 17.51
C VAL A 14 12.51 -17.71 18.67
N PRO A 15 12.98 -16.45 18.63
CA PRO A 15 13.63 -15.82 19.78
C PRO A 15 12.81 -15.87 21.07
N VAL A 16 11.50 -15.60 21.00
CA VAL A 16 10.58 -15.68 22.15
C VAL A 16 10.59 -17.07 22.77
N PHE A 17 10.44 -18.12 21.96
CA PHE A 17 10.42 -19.48 22.49
C PHE A 17 11.79 -19.95 22.99
N ARG A 18 12.89 -19.50 22.39
CA ARG A 18 14.24 -19.75 22.93
C ARG A 18 14.43 -19.07 24.29
N ALA A 19 13.86 -17.88 24.50
CA ALA A 19 13.87 -17.22 25.81
C ALA A 19 12.98 -17.91 26.86
N LEU A 20 12.04 -18.77 26.44
CA LEU A 20 11.28 -19.68 27.30
C LEU A 20 11.96 -21.05 27.50
N ASP A 21 13.24 -21.18 27.17
CA ASP A 21 14.00 -22.44 27.16
C ASP A 21 13.33 -23.56 26.35
N SER A 22 12.48 -23.21 25.39
CA SER A 22 11.74 -24.18 24.59
C SER A 22 12.58 -24.68 23.43
N GLY A 23 12.47 -25.99 23.17
CA GLY A 23 13.00 -26.62 21.97
C GLY A 23 12.18 -26.25 20.74
N VAL A 24 12.87 -25.78 19.69
CA VAL A 24 12.26 -25.27 18.46
C VAL A 24 12.53 -26.22 17.31
N VAL A 25 11.46 -26.69 16.67
CA VAL A 25 11.48 -27.54 15.47
C VAL A 25 10.88 -26.77 14.30
N VAL A 26 11.48 -26.95 13.14
CA VAL A 26 11.11 -26.24 11.91
C VAL A 26 10.32 -27.16 10.99
N ALA A 27 9.18 -26.67 10.52
CA ALA A 27 8.43 -27.27 9.43
C ALA A 27 8.32 -26.33 8.24
N GLN A 28 8.58 -26.83 7.03
CA GLN A 28 8.37 -26.06 5.80
C GLN A 28 7.37 -26.79 4.92
N THR A 29 6.21 -26.18 4.68
CA THR A 29 5.20 -26.71 3.76
C THR A 29 5.54 -26.46 2.30
N ARG A 30 6.45 -25.52 2.02
CA ARG A 30 6.91 -25.15 0.68
C ARG A 30 8.39 -24.80 0.70
N GLY A 31 9.12 -25.28 -0.30
CA GLY A 31 10.55 -25.09 -0.42
C GLY A 31 11.35 -25.80 0.68
N THR A 32 12.65 -25.96 0.47
CA THR A 32 13.56 -26.63 1.41
C THR A 32 14.85 -25.86 1.66
N SER A 33 14.99 -24.66 1.08
CA SER A 33 16.24 -23.89 1.13
C SER A 33 16.66 -23.52 2.56
N PHE A 34 15.73 -23.02 3.37
CA PHE A 34 16.02 -22.66 4.75
C PHE A 34 16.30 -23.87 5.63
N ALA A 35 15.48 -24.92 5.51
CA ALA A 35 15.69 -26.22 6.15
C ALA A 35 17.09 -26.78 5.86
N ALA A 36 17.46 -26.81 4.58
CA ALA A 36 18.75 -27.29 4.13
C ALA A 36 19.90 -26.44 4.67
N ALA A 37 19.75 -25.10 4.67
CA ALA A 37 20.74 -24.19 5.24
C ALA A 37 20.93 -24.41 6.75
N CYS A 38 19.83 -24.57 7.50
CA CYS A 38 19.89 -24.89 8.93
C CYS A 38 20.56 -26.25 9.19
N ALA A 39 20.20 -27.28 8.40
CA ALA A 39 20.83 -28.59 8.51
C ALA A 39 22.34 -28.51 8.26
N ALA A 40 22.76 -27.78 7.22
CA ALA A 40 24.18 -27.53 6.93
C ALA A 40 24.88 -26.75 8.06
N ALA A 41 24.17 -25.82 8.70
CA ALA A 41 24.64 -25.04 9.85
C ALA A 41 24.43 -25.75 11.22
N LYS A 42 24.19 -27.08 11.23
CA LYS A 42 23.98 -27.88 12.46
C LYS A 42 22.86 -27.34 13.36
N GLY A 43 21.77 -26.93 12.75
CA GLY A 43 20.55 -26.46 13.42
C GLY A 43 20.60 -24.99 13.81
N LYS A 44 21.55 -24.22 13.30
CA LYS A 44 21.69 -22.80 13.61
C LYS A 44 21.23 -21.94 12.45
N TYR A 45 20.74 -20.75 12.76
CA TYR A 45 20.53 -19.70 11.78
C TYR A 45 20.79 -18.32 12.40
N GLU A 46 21.05 -17.36 11.54
CA GLU A 46 21.39 -16.00 11.92
C GLU A 46 20.18 -15.06 11.77
N VAL A 47 20.14 -14.02 12.60
CA VAL A 47 19.24 -12.86 12.48
C VAL A 47 20.06 -11.61 12.69
N ASP A 48 20.03 -10.72 11.70
CA ASP A 48 20.69 -9.42 11.75
C ASP A 48 19.75 -8.36 12.34
N THR A 49 20.30 -7.53 13.21
CA THR A 49 19.68 -6.28 13.68
C THR A 49 20.56 -5.12 13.26
N ILE A 50 20.01 -4.17 12.50
CA ILE A 50 20.73 -2.97 12.11
C ILE A 50 20.32 -1.81 13.01
N ASP A 51 21.31 -1.08 13.54
CA ASP A 51 21.07 0.09 14.39
C ASP A 51 21.00 1.40 13.59
N ALA A 52 20.68 2.50 14.28
CA ALA A 52 20.54 3.82 13.69
C ALA A 52 21.86 4.35 13.07
N GLU A 53 23.03 3.84 13.50
CA GLU A 53 24.33 4.17 12.94
C GLU A 53 24.74 3.25 11.77
N GLY A 54 23.90 2.27 11.43
CA GLY A 54 24.11 1.32 10.35
C GLY A 54 25.00 0.13 10.73
N ARG A 55 25.34 -0.03 12.01
CA ARG A 55 26.04 -1.21 12.50
C ARG A 55 25.06 -2.38 12.55
N VAL A 56 25.56 -3.55 12.16
CA VAL A 56 24.78 -4.77 12.11
C VAL A 56 25.27 -5.72 13.19
N ASP A 57 24.37 -6.04 14.12
CA ASP A 57 24.58 -7.06 15.15
C ASP A 57 23.88 -8.35 14.72
N THR A 58 24.64 -9.44 14.62
CA THR A 58 24.13 -10.76 14.21
C THR A 58 23.91 -11.64 15.44
N ALA A 59 22.66 -12.01 15.69
CA ALA A 59 22.30 -13.02 16.68
C ALA A 59 22.22 -14.41 16.02
N VAL A 60 22.68 -15.44 16.73
CA VAL A 60 22.60 -16.84 16.28
C VAL A 60 21.59 -17.59 17.14
N PHE A 61 20.59 -18.19 16.52
CA PHE A 61 19.57 -18.99 17.20
C PHE A 61 19.75 -20.47 16.87
N GLU A 62 19.54 -21.32 17.89
CA GLU A 62 19.63 -22.77 17.78
C GLU A 62 18.24 -23.40 17.71
N LEU A 63 18.06 -24.30 16.75
CA LEU A 63 16.93 -25.20 16.60
C LEU A 63 17.26 -26.52 17.32
N GLN A 64 16.25 -27.22 17.85
CA GLN A 64 16.45 -28.43 18.64
C GLN A 64 16.95 -29.59 17.75
N GLY A 65 18.04 -30.23 18.19
CA GLY A 65 18.63 -31.43 17.59
C GLY A 65 19.87 -31.88 18.38
N GLY A 66 19.71 -32.84 19.29
CA GLY A 66 20.84 -33.47 19.97
C GLY A 66 21.70 -34.24 18.95
N GLY A 67 23.02 -34.10 19.03
CA GLY A 67 23.95 -35.06 18.41
C GLY A 67 23.92 -35.18 16.88
N GLY A 68 23.68 -34.11 16.14
CA GLY A 68 23.95 -34.07 14.69
C GLY A 68 22.78 -34.41 13.75
N ALA A 69 21.60 -34.73 14.28
CA ALA A 69 20.37 -34.80 13.49
C ALA A 69 19.46 -33.63 13.86
N VAL A 70 19.50 -32.56 13.07
CA VAL A 70 18.51 -31.49 13.13
C VAL A 70 17.21 -32.09 12.62
N ILE A 71 16.17 -32.21 13.46
CA ILE A 71 14.84 -32.53 12.96
C ILE A 71 14.33 -31.25 12.29
N VAL A 72 14.71 -31.06 11.04
CA VAL A 72 13.90 -30.24 10.15
C VAL A 72 12.81 -31.16 9.68
N ALA A 73 11.61 -30.98 10.21
CA ALA A 73 10.44 -31.66 9.67
C ALA A 73 10.21 -31.04 8.28
N ILE A 74 10.88 -31.61 7.26
CA ILE A 74 10.72 -31.20 5.85
C ILE A 74 9.23 -31.34 5.43
N ASP A 75 8.43 -32.02 6.24
CA ASP A 75 7.00 -32.18 6.12
C ASP A 75 6.36 -32.05 7.51
N VAL A 76 5.36 -31.18 7.66
CA VAL A 76 4.58 -31.00 8.91
C VAL A 76 4.04 -32.36 9.37
N CYS A 77 3.77 -33.26 8.44
CA CYS A 77 3.21 -34.58 8.65
C CYS A 77 4.20 -35.65 9.14
N LYS A 78 5.50 -35.36 9.25
CA LYS A 78 6.53 -36.36 9.60
C LYS A 78 7.11 -36.24 11.01
N ALA A 79 6.50 -35.44 11.88
CA ALA A 79 6.94 -35.36 13.28
C ALA A 79 6.85 -36.74 13.96
N ASP A 80 7.93 -37.17 14.61
CA ASP A 80 7.94 -38.41 15.39
C ASP A 80 7.19 -38.25 16.73
N GLY A 81 6.87 -39.37 17.37
CA GLY A 81 6.14 -39.37 18.64
C GLY A 81 6.89 -38.68 19.78
N ALA A 82 8.22 -38.67 19.76
CA ALA A 82 9.03 -38.04 20.81
C ALA A 82 8.96 -36.50 20.74
N VAL A 83 8.94 -35.94 19.51
CA VAL A 83 8.72 -34.51 19.27
C VAL A 83 7.32 -34.09 19.70
N LEU A 84 6.30 -34.94 19.47
CA LEU A 84 4.91 -34.64 19.82
C LEU A 84 4.68 -34.64 21.34
N CYS A 85 5.26 -35.55 22.12
CA CYS A 85 5.06 -35.62 23.57
C CYS A 85 5.35 -34.31 24.32
N GLY A 86 6.33 -33.51 23.85
CA GLY A 86 6.70 -32.21 24.43
C GLY A 86 6.08 -31.00 23.74
N LEU A 87 5.18 -31.20 22.77
CA LEU A 87 4.60 -30.11 22.00
C LEU A 87 3.58 -29.32 22.83
N LYS A 88 3.82 -28.02 22.97
CA LYS A 88 2.91 -27.05 23.59
C LYS A 88 2.49 -25.93 22.63
N TYR A 89 3.44 -25.46 21.83
CA TYR A 89 3.26 -24.32 20.93
C TYR A 89 3.44 -24.70 19.46
N ILE A 90 2.58 -24.16 18.61
CA ILE A 90 2.68 -24.18 17.16
C ILE A 90 2.71 -22.73 16.68
N GLY A 91 3.85 -22.28 16.16
CA GLY A 91 3.94 -21.01 15.46
C GLY A 91 3.46 -21.17 14.02
N PHE A 92 2.58 -20.28 13.57
CA PHE A 92 2.04 -20.31 12.21
C PHE A 92 2.32 -18.97 11.48
N GLY A 93 2.61 -19.05 10.20
CA GLY A 93 2.94 -17.88 9.36
C GLY A 93 3.13 -18.29 7.92
N VAL A 94 2.31 -17.75 7.02
CA VAL A 94 2.20 -18.17 5.61
C VAL A 94 1.90 -17.02 4.64
N THR A 95 1.89 -15.78 5.14
CA THR A 95 1.41 -14.55 4.48
C THR A 95 -0.08 -14.58 4.15
N GLU A 96 -0.66 -13.42 3.80
CA GLU A 96 -2.06 -13.28 3.44
C GLU A 96 -2.47 -14.19 2.27
N ALA A 97 -1.54 -14.53 1.37
CA ALA A 97 -1.77 -15.46 0.26
C ALA A 97 -2.01 -16.91 0.71
N GLY A 98 -1.46 -17.31 1.87
CA GLY A 98 -1.66 -18.64 2.44
C GLY A 98 -2.96 -18.79 3.24
N LEU A 99 -3.56 -17.66 3.67
CA LEU A 99 -4.77 -17.59 4.50
C LEU A 99 -6.07 -17.71 3.67
N GLN A 100 -6.11 -18.67 2.75
CA GLN A 100 -7.26 -18.95 1.88
C GLN A 100 -7.77 -20.39 2.09
N SER A 101 -9.03 -20.63 1.78
CA SER A 101 -9.64 -21.96 1.89
C SER A 101 -8.96 -22.96 0.96
N ASN A 102 -8.84 -24.21 1.42
CA ASN A 102 -8.31 -25.35 0.65
C ASN A 102 -6.84 -25.22 0.18
N THR A 103 -6.07 -24.28 0.72
CA THR A 103 -4.62 -24.21 0.44
C THR A 103 -3.87 -25.39 1.06
N GLN A 104 -2.75 -25.78 0.45
CA GLN A 104 -1.94 -26.90 0.95
C GLN A 104 -1.51 -26.71 2.41
N VAL A 105 -1.14 -25.49 2.81
CA VAL A 105 -0.68 -25.25 4.18
C VAL A 105 -1.78 -25.43 5.24
N ILE A 106 -3.04 -25.12 4.90
CA ILE A 106 -4.17 -25.39 5.79
C ILE A 106 -4.44 -26.89 5.89
N LYS A 107 -4.27 -27.64 4.79
CA LYS A 107 -4.33 -29.11 4.81
C LYS A 107 -3.23 -29.70 5.70
N ASP A 108 -2.00 -29.25 5.52
CA ASP A 108 -0.85 -29.72 6.30
C ASP A 108 -1.04 -29.42 7.80
N LEU A 109 -1.58 -28.24 8.15
CA LEU A 109 -1.93 -27.91 9.54
C LEU A 109 -3.00 -28.85 10.09
N ALA A 110 -4.08 -29.10 9.34
CA ALA A 110 -5.15 -29.97 9.79
C ALA A 110 -4.69 -31.44 9.96
N GLU A 111 -3.88 -31.94 9.02
CA GLU A 111 -3.28 -33.27 9.10
C GLU A 111 -2.31 -33.40 10.28
N PHE A 112 -1.57 -32.34 10.60
CA PHE A 112 -0.70 -32.31 11.77
C PHE A 112 -1.50 -32.33 13.07
N LEU A 113 -2.55 -31.52 13.17
CA LEU A 113 -3.44 -31.50 14.34
C LEU A 113 -4.15 -32.85 14.50
N GLN A 114 -4.52 -33.53 13.42
CA GLN A 114 -5.07 -34.88 13.46
C GLN A 114 -4.06 -35.90 14.02
N ARG A 115 -2.77 -35.78 13.67
CA ARG A 115 -1.72 -36.61 14.29
C ARG A 115 -1.52 -36.27 15.76
N ALA A 116 -1.53 -35.00 16.11
CA ALA A 116 -1.45 -34.58 17.52
C ALA A 116 -2.62 -35.14 18.32
N PHE A 117 -3.85 -35.09 17.78
CA PHE A 117 -5.01 -35.73 18.38
C PHE A 117 -4.82 -37.23 18.61
N GLN A 118 -4.20 -37.94 17.66
CA GLN A 118 -3.94 -39.38 17.80
C GLN A 118 -2.81 -39.71 18.80
N ALA A 119 -1.79 -38.85 18.90
CA ALA A 119 -0.58 -39.13 19.68
C ALA A 119 -0.60 -38.54 21.10
N ILE A 120 -1.17 -37.35 21.26
CA ILE A 120 -1.21 -36.55 22.49
C ILE A 120 -2.59 -35.92 22.71
N PRO A 121 -3.69 -36.71 22.74
CA PRO A 121 -5.06 -36.21 22.80
C PRO A 121 -5.37 -35.32 24.01
N ASP A 122 -4.65 -35.51 25.12
CA ASP A 122 -4.91 -34.82 26.38
C ASP A 122 -4.16 -33.49 26.52
N ASN A 123 -3.12 -33.27 25.71
CA ASN A 123 -2.30 -32.06 25.76
C ASN A 123 -3.07 -30.85 25.26
N GLU A 124 -2.88 -29.70 25.92
CA GLU A 124 -3.34 -28.41 25.41
C GLU A 124 -2.29 -27.84 24.46
N LEU A 125 -2.74 -27.43 23.27
CA LEU A 125 -1.91 -26.88 22.20
C LEU A 125 -2.28 -25.43 21.95
N SER A 126 -1.27 -24.56 21.95
CA SER A 126 -1.42 -23.15 21.63
C SER A 126 -0.86 -22.86 20.24
N ILE A 127 -1.73 -22.41 19.33
CA ILE A 127 -1.36 -21.98 17.99
C ILE A 127 -1.22 -20.46 17.98
N ILE A 128 -0.01 -19.98 17.67
CA ILE A 128 0.35 -18.56 17.66
C ILE A 128 0.64 -18.17 16.22
N ASN A 129 -0.30 -17.45 15.60
CA ASN A 129 -0.16 -16.97 14.24
C ASN A 129 0.74 -15.70 14.21
N THR A 130 1.48 -15.46 13.13
CA THR A 130 2.32 -14.28 12.91
C THR A 130 2.05 -13.60 11.58
N ASP A 131 0.96 -13.95 10.91
CA ASP A 131 0.50 -13.26 9.71
C ASP A 131 -0.15 -11.93 10.09
N ASN A 132 0.12 -10.90 9.28
CA ASN A 132 -0.40 -9.55 9.43
C ASN A 132 -1.87 -9.47 8.94
N PHE A 133 -2.75 -10.23 9.59
CA PHE A 133 -4.16 -10.37 9.28
C PHE A 133 -4.99 -10.21 10.57
N PRO A 134 -6.07 -9.40 10.59
CA PRO A 134 -6.92 -9.26 11.79
C PRO A 134 -7.61 -10.58 12.14
N ASN A 135 -7.69 -10.91 13.44
CA ASN A 135 -8.29 -12.16 13.93
C ASN A 135 -7.69 -13.42 13.25
N ASN A 136 -6.38 -13.41 13.07
CA ASN A 136 -5.65 -14.44 12.34
C ASN A 136 -5.75 -15.85 12.98
N GLY A 137 -5.97 -15.96 14.29
CA GLY A 137 -6.21 -17.22 14.99
C GLY A 137 -7.59 -17.80 14.67
N ASP A 138 -8.63 -16.98 14.81
CA ASP A 138 -10.00 -17.37 14.46
C ASP A 138 -10.11 -17.74 12.97
N HIS A 139 -9.45 -16.98 12.11
CA HIS A 139 -9.47 -17.22 10.67
C HIS A 139 -8.85 -18.56 10.31
N ILE A 140 -7.66 -18.91 10.83
CA ILE A 140 -7.07 -20.23 10.53
C ILE A 140 -7.89 -21.38 11.10
N LYS A 141 -8.52 -21.21 12.28
CA LYS A 141 -9.44 -22.21 12.83
C LYS A 141 -10.60 -22.46 11.87
N LYS A 142 -11.22 -21.38 11.37
CA LYS A 142 -12.29 -21.45 10.37
C LYS A 142 -11.83 -22.20 9.12
N LEU A 143 -10.66 -21.87 8.56
CA LEU A 143 -10.14 -22.52 7.35
C LEU A 143 -9.89 -24.03 7.55
N VAL A 144 -9.41 -24.45 8.73
CA VAL A 144 -9.26 -25.88 9.07
C VAL A 144 -10.61 -26.59 9.11
N LEU A 145 -11.62 -25.96 9.72
CA LEU A 145 -12.98 -26.50 9.83
C LEU A 145 -13.73 -26.52 8.48
N GLU A 146 -13.28 -25.76 7.49
CA GLU A 146 -13.83 -25.74 6.12
C GLU A 146 -13.35 -26.90 5.25
N LEU A 147 -12.34 -27.69 5.68
CA LEU A 147 -11.87 -28.83 4.89
C LEU A 147 -12.90 -29.96 4.85
N ASP A 148 -13.17 -30.49 3.66
CA ASP A 148 -14.20 -31.51 3.43
C ASP A 148 -14.12 -32.70 4.40
N TRP A 149 -12.91 -33.23 4.63
CA TRP A 149 -12.72 -34.38 5.52
C TRP A 149 -12.92 -34.03 7.01
N VAL A 150 -12.68 -32.77 7.40
CA VAL A 150 -12.96 -32.29 8.78
C VAL A 150 -14.46 -32.10 8.99
N GLN A 151 -15.20 -31.80 7.92
CA GLN A 151 -16.65 -31.68 7.94
C GLN A 151 -17.38 -33.03 7.98
N ALA A 152 -16.73 -34.09 7.52
CA ALA A 152 -17.29 -35.45 7.51
C ALA A 152 -17.74 -35.91 8.91
N GLY A 153 -18.73 -36.80 8.96
CA GLY A 153 -19.36 -37.23 10.22
C GLY A 153 -18.41 -37.96 11.17
N ASP A 154 -17.46 -38.72 10.61
CA ASP A 154 -16.43 -39.47 11.33
C ASP A 154 -15.36 -38.58 11.97
N ALA A 155 -15.17 -37.34 11.50
CA ALA A 155 -14.28 -36.35 12.11
C ALA A 155 -14.87 -35.63 13.35
N ALA A 156 -16.04 -36.05 13.86
CA ALA A 156 -16.67 -35.42 15.02
C ALA A 156 -15.78 -35.36 16.27
N ALA A 157 -15.05 -36.44 16.58
CA ALA A 157 -14.14 -36.47 17.72
C ALA A 157 -12.94 -35.52 17.55
N PHE A 158 -12.42 -35.40 16.32
CA PHE A 158 -11.35 -34.47 16.00
C PHE A 158 -11.80 -33.01 16.15
N ARG A 159 -13.00 -32.66 15.66
CA ARG A 159 -13.58 -31.32 15.86
C ARG A 159 -13.74 -30.99 17.36
N ALA A 160 -14.23 -31.93 18.16
CA ALA A 160 -14.34 -31.75 19.61
C ALA A 160 -12.96 -31.53 20.27
N TYR A 161 -11.93 -32.24 19.81
CA TYR A 161 -10.54 -32.01 20.23
C TYR A 161 -10.06 -30.58 19.88
N LEU A 162 -10.30 -30.11 18.65
CA LEU A 162 -9.95 -28.75 18.24
C LEU A 162 -10.62 -27.67 19.10
N ASP A 163 -11.84 -27.90 19.58
CA ASP A 163 -12.56 -26.95 20.42
C ASP A 163 -12.12 -26.96 21.90
N ALA A 164 -11.79 -28.15 22.40
CA ALA A 164 -11.49 -28.37 23.82
C ALA A 164 -10.01 -28.25 24.18
N LYS A 165 -9.10 -28.58 23.25
CA LYS A 165 -7.66 -28.76 23.53
C LYS A 165 -6.75 -27.88 22.68
N VAL A 166 -7.26 -27.26 21.61
CA VAL A 166 -6.45 -26.42 20.72
C VAL A 166 -6.89 -24.97 20.83
N HIS A 167 -5.96 -24.12 21.24
CA HIS A 167 -6.15 -22.69 21.43
C HIS A 167 -5.58 -21.95 20.23
N PHE A 168 -6.46 -21.38 19.40
CA PHE A 168 -6.07 -20.58 18.25
C PHE A 168 -5.98 -19.13 18.68
N HIS A 169 -4.78 -18.67 19.02
CA HIS A 169 -4.57 -17.32 19.55
C HIS A 169 -4.56 -16.29 18.42
N ASN A 170 -5.40 -15.27 18.57
CA ASN A 170 -5.32 -14.07 17.77
C ASN A 170 -4.09 -13.25 18.18
N THR A 171 -3.35 -12.74 17.20
CA THR A 171 -2.12 -11.98 17.47
C THR A 171 -2.04 -10.70 16.67
N MET A 172 -1.34 -9.71 17.21
CA MET A 172 -0.82 -8.56 16.49
C MET A 172 0.69 -8.67 16.49
N VAL A 173 1.33 -8.51 15.33
CA VAL A 173 2.79 -8.54 15.18
C VAL A 173 3.29 -7.26 14.54
N ASP A 174 4.41 -6.74 15.04
CA ASP A 174 5.00 -5.51 14.51
C ASP A 174 6.52 -5.52 14.69
N ARG A 175 7.23 -5.96 13.65
CA ARG A 175 8.67 -5.73 13.50
C ARG A 175 8.97 -5.60 12.02
N ILE A 176 9.64 -4.51 11.64
CA ILE A 176 10.04 -4.28 10.26
C ILE A 176 11.19 -5.24 9.95
N THR A 177 11.01 -6.04 8.90
CA THR A 177 11.97 -7.05 8.47
C THR A 177 12.28 -6.93 6.99
N ASN A 178 13.53 -7.21 6.64
CA ASN A 178 14.08 -7.38 5.31
C ASN A 178 15.06 -8.58 5.36
N HIS A 179 16.01 -8.64 4.43
CA HIS A 179 17.01 -9.69 4.36
C HIS A 179 18.41 -9.13 4.24
N ARG A 180 19.41 -9.92 4.65
CA ARG A 180 20.82 -9.61 4.45
C ARG A 180 21.11 -9.43 2.95
N ALA A 181 21.92 -8.42 2.64
CA ALA A 181 22.33 -8.19 1.25
C ALA A 181 23.08 -9.42 0.71
N GLY A 182 22.56 -9.99 -0.39
CA GLY A 182 23.13 -11.19 -1.00
C GLY A 182 22.71 -12.53 -0.37
N ASP A 183 21.96 -12.52 0.73
CA ASP A 183 21.47 -13.73 1.40
C ASP A 183 20.05 -13.55 1.93
N SER A 184 19.06 -14.07 1.20
CA SER A 184 17.65 -13.99 1.58
C SER A 184 17.27 -14.91 2.75
N LEU A 185 18.15 -15.83 3.15
CA LEU A 185 17.88 -16.74 4.25
C LEU A 185 18.13 -16.10 5.62
N VAL A 186 18.93 -15.04 5.70
CA VAL A 186 19.17 -14.32 6.96
C VAL A 186 18.23 -13.12 7.07
N PRO A 187 17.28 -13.13 8.03
CA PRO A 187 16.46 -11.96 8.33
C PRO A 187 17.34 -10.77 8.74
N LEU A 188 17.05 -9.61 8.18
CA LEU A 188 17.58 -8.32 8.63
C LEU A 188 16.43 -7.52 9.25
N THR A 189 16.62 -6.97 10.44
CA THR A 189 15.54 -6.32 11.19
C THR A 189 15.96 -4.99 11.77
N GLU A 190 14.96 -4.14 12.04
CA GLU A 190 15.14 -3.00 12.94
C GLU A 190 15.39 -3.47 14.39
N PRO A 191 15.87 -2.57 15.28
CA PRO A 191 15.92 -2.84 16.71
C PRO A 191 14.56 -3.29 17.24
N LEU A 192 14.56 -4.15 18.26
CA LEU A 192 13.33 -4.74 18.79
C LEU A 192 12.37 -3.64 19.28
N PRO A 193 11.16 -3.52 18.71
CA PRO A 193 10.21 -2.51 19.17
C PRO A 193 9.61 -2.88 20.52
N ALA A 194 9.10 -1.88 21.25
CA ALA A 194 8.50 -2.05 22.57
C ALA A 194 7.33 -3.07 22.58
N LYS A 195 6.65 -3.20 21.43
CA LYS A 195 5.58 -4.17 21.19
C LYS A 195 5.85 -4.85 19.85
N ALA A 196 6.57 -5.97 19.89
CA ALA A 196 6.87 -6.80 18.73
C ALA A 196 5.77 -7.83 18.44
N ILE A 197 5.13 -8.34 19.50
CA ILE A 197 3.97 -9.23 19.40
C ILE A 197 3.02 -9.01 20.59
N ALA A 198 1.72 -8.92 20.30
CA ALA A 198 0.65 -9.06 21.27
C ALA A 198 -0.12 -10.36 20.98
N ILE A 199 -0.36 -11.16 22.01
CA ILE A 199 -1.00 -12.48 21.92
C ILE A 199 -2.26 -12.43 22.79
N GLU A 200 -3.41 -12.68 22.19
CA GLU A 200 -4.67 -12.86 22.91
C GLU A 200 -4.66 -14.19 23.67
N ASP A 201 -4.98 -14.16 24.97
CA ASP A 201 -5.13 -15.36 25.81
C ASP A 201 -6.31 -15.23 26.77
N LEU A 202 -7.53 -15.18 26.20
CA LEU A 202 -8.77 -15.04 26.98
C LEU A 202 -9.09 -16.28 27.84
N ARG A 203 -8.44 -17.42 27.56
CA ARG A 203 -8.69 -18.70 28.25
C ARG A 203 -7.59 -19.05 29.26
N GLY A 204 -6.52 -18.26 29.35
CA GLY A 204 -5.39 -18.54 30.25
C GLY A 204 -4.62 -19.81 29.86
N ALA A 205 -4.50 -20.10 28.56
CA ALA A 205 -3.80 -21.28 28.05
C ALA A 205 -2.28 -21.09 27.98
N LEU A 206 -1.80 -19.84 28.06
CA LEU A 206 -0.39 -19.52 28.00
C LEU A 206 0.19 -19.27 29.40
N ASP A 207 1.49 -19.53 29.56
CA ASP A 207 2.27 -19.02 30.70
C ASP A 207 2.53 -17.51 30.50
N ALA A 208 1.50 -16.72 30.80
CA ALA A 208 1.52 -15.27 30.60
C ALA A 208 2.61 -14.57 31.41
N ASP A 209 2.95 -15.08 32.59
CA ASP A 209 3.96 -14.48 33.48
C ASP A 209 5.37 -14.65 32.92
N SER A 210 5.68 -15.80 32.34
CA SER A 210 6.95 -16.01 31.64
C SER A 210 7.02 -15.24 30.33
N LEU A 211 5.94 -15.24 29.54
CA LEU A 211 5.88 -14.52 28.27
C LEU A 211 6.05 -13.00 28.44
N ARG A 212 5.39 -12.39 29.43
CA ARG A 212 5.48 -10.95 29.70
C ARG A 212 6.87 -10.46 30.14
N LYS A 213 7.74 -11.36 30.59
CA LYS A 213 9.14 -11.03 30.91
C LYS A 213 10.01 -10.89 29.67
N ILE A 214 9.57 -11.40 28.53
CA ILE A 214 10.32 -11.34 27.28
C ILE A 214 10.10 -9.97 26.63
N PRO A 215 11.18 -9.20 26.36
CA PRO A 215 11.06 -7.89 25.71
C PRO A 215 10.23 -7.96 24.42
N GLY A 216 9.33 -7.00 24.23
CA GLY A 216 8.47 -6.91 23.05
C GLY A 216 7.27 -7.87 23.03
N VAL A 217 7.12 -8.77 24.00
CA VAL A 217 5.98 -9.70 24.09
C VAL A 217 4.92 -9.18 25.04
N HIS A 218 3.67 -9.16 24.58
CA HIS A 218 2.52 -8.72 25.34
C HIS A 218 1.45 -9.81 25.33
N VAL A 219 0.93 -10.20 26.49
CA VAL A 219 -0.20 -11.15 26.59
C VAL A 219 -1.44 -10.39 27.03
N ARG A 220 -2.48 -10.40 26.19
CA ARG A 220 -3.77 -9.74 26.40
C ARG A 220 -4.80 -10.73 26.92
N THR A 221 -5.31 -10.46 28.10
CA THR A 221 -6.33 -11.31 28.74
C THR A 221 -7.73 -10.72 28.59
N ASP A 222 -7.84 -9.50 28.05
CA ASP A 222 -9.09 -8.84 27.73
C ASP A 222 -9.19 -8.57 26.21
N LYS A 223 -10.37 -8.87 25.64
CA LYS A 223 -10.63 -8.73 24.21
C LYS A 223 -10.51 -7.27 23.73
N SER A 224 -10.80 -6.31 24.60
CA SER A 224 -10.66 -4.89 24.30
C SER A 224 -9.19 -4.48 24.12
N GLU A 225 -8.25 -5.12 24.82
CA GLU A 225 -6.83 -4.80 24.69
C GLU A 225 -6.25 -5.22 23.33
N ILE A 226 -6.54 -6.43 22.87
CA ILE A 226 -6.07 -6.89 21.55
C ILE A 226 -6.75 -6.13 20.40
N ALA A 227 -8.01 -5.71 20.58
CA ALA A 227 -8.69 -4.84 19.63
C ALA A 227 -7.99 -3.49 19.47
N LYS A 228 -7.49 -2.89 20.57
CA LYS A 228 -6.67 -1.66 20.51
C LYS A 228 -5.35 -1.89 19.80
N ASP A 229 -4.68 -3.01 20.07
CA ASP A 229 -3.45 -3.41 19.37
C ASP A 229 -3.70 -3.51 17.85
N TYR A 230 -4.84 -4.04 17.43
CA TYR A 230 -5.24 -4.08 16.01
C TYR A 230 -5.50 -2.70 15.42
N LEU A 231 -6.20 -1.82 16.12
CA LEU A 231 -6.44 -0.46 15.63
C LEU A 231 -5.12 0.30 15.45
N LEU A 232 -4.22 0.25 16.43
CA LEU A 232 -2.90 0.88 16.35
C LEU A 232 -2.04 0.29 15.21
N LYS A 233 -2.03 -1.03 15.03
CA LYS A 233 -1.21 -1.64 13.98
C LYS A 233 -1.80 -1.44 12.58
N PHE A 234 -3.08 -1.73 12.39
CA PHE A 234 -3.70 -1.76 11.06
C PHE A 234 -4.18 -0.38 10.60
N SER A 235 -4.82 0.39 11.49
CA SER A 235 -5.45 1.68 11.16
C SER A 235 -4.53 2.88 11.37
N LEU A 236 -3.40 2.70 12.06
CA LEU A 236 -2.35 3.72 12.20
C LEU A 236 -1.05 3.29 11.50
N GLY A 237 -0.26 2.38 12.07
CA GLY A 237 1.07 2.07 11.53
C GLY A 237 1.05 1.60 10.06
N ASN A 238 0.21 0.63 9.73
CA ASN A 238 0.09 0.12 8.37
C ASN A 238 -0.63 1.11 7.44
N ALA A 239 -1.57 1.90 7.96
CA ALA A 239 -2.32 2.91 7.20
C ALA A 239 -1.42 4.06 6.76
N VAL A 240 -0.67 4.67 7.68
CA VAL A 240 0.30 5.73 7.38
C VAL A 240 1.36 5.23 6.41
N ASN A 241 1.84 3.99 6.57
CA ASN A 241 2.74 3.39 5.59
C ASN A 241 2.10 3.31 4.20
N SER A 242 0.87 2.79 4.10
CA SER A 242 0.13 2.68 2.85
C SER A 242 -0.15 4.03 2.21
N ALA A 243 -0.44 5.08 2.99
CA ALA A 243 -0.62 6.44 2.50
C ALA A 243 0.63 7.02 1.81
N MET A 244 1.82 6.53 2.20
CA MET A 244 3.12 7.03 1.75
C MET A 244 3.75 6.19 0.62
N VAL A 245 3.72 4.86 0.71
CA VAL A 245 4.54 3.97 -0.13
C VAL A 245 4.20 4.05 -1.61
N TYR A 246 2.93 4.25 -1.96
CA TYR A 246 2.53 4.41 -3.37
C TYR A 246 3.07 5.70 -3.96
N LEU A 247 3.05 6.80 -3.20
CA LEU A 247 3.64 8.08 -3.59
C LEU A 247 5.13 7.92 -3.83
N LEU A 248 5.85 7.33 -2.86
CA LEU A 248 7.28 7.08 -2.98
C LEU A 248 7.62 6.19 -4.18
N ALA A 249 6.86 5.12 -4.41
CA ALA A 249 7.05 4.23 -5.55
C ALA A 249 6.89 4.98 -6.88
N LEU A 250 5.83 5.78 -7.03
CA LEU A 250 5.59 6.62 -8.21
C LEU A 250 6.67 7.69 -8.38
N SER A 251 7.22 8.23 -7.29
CA SER A 251 8.34 9.17 -7.27
C SER A 251 9.73 8.51 -7.35
N ARG A 252 9.80 7.26 -7.83
CA ARG A 252 11.04 6.51 -8.07
C ARG A 252 11.91 6.29 -6.82
N GLN A 253 11.32 6.34 -5.63
CA GLN A 253 12.01 5.99 -4.39
C GLN A 253 11.79 4.51 -4.10
N ARG A 254 12.89 3.78 -3.94
CA ARG A 254 12.83 2.33 -3.73
C ARG A 254 12.48 1.98 -2.29
N THR A 255 12.97 2.73 -1.30
CA THR A 255 12.79 2.37 0.11
C THR A 255 12.00 3.40 0.88
N ALA A 256 11.16 2.94 1.81
CA ALA A 256 10.21 3.79 2.53
C ALA A 256 10.91 4.88 3.34
N ASN A 257 12.08 4.60 3.92
CA ASN A 257 12.88 5.56 4.68
C ASN A 257 13.40 6.75 3.85
N GLN A 258 13.29 6.71 2.52
CA GLN A 258 13.66 7.84 1.66
C GLN A 258 12.66 9.00 1.74
N PHE A 259 11.49 8.81 2.36
CA PHE A 259 10.53 9.89 2.58
C PHE A 259 11.11 11.07 3.37
N GLN A 260 12.13 10.83 4.19
CA GLN A 260 12.84 11.89 4.92
C GLN A 260 13.47 12.96 4.02
N LYS A 261 13.68 12.67 2.73
CA LYS A 261 14.16 13.64 1.73
C LYS A 261 13.06 14.62 1.30
N PHE A 262 11.81 14.36 1.65
CA PHE A 262 10.62 15.09 1.22
C PHE A 262 9.88 15.58 2.46
N SER A 263 10.16 16.80 2.91
CA SER A 263 9.47 17.42 4.05
C SER A 263 7.96 17.40 3.88
N ILE A 264 7.50 17.61 2.63
CA ILE A 264 6.10 17.59 2.27
C ILE A 264 5.38 16.28 2.59
N ILE A 265 6.07 15.13 2.47
CA ILE A 265 5.47 13.84 2.82
C ILE A 265 5.24 13.78 4.34
N SER A 266 6.16 14.32 5.15
CA SER A 266 5.96 14.34 6.60
C SER A 266 4.75 15.22 6.98
N GLU A 267 4.63 16.40 6.38
CA GLU A 267 3.49 17.29 6.59
C GLU A 267 2.16 16.63 6.19
N TYR A 268 2.13 15.98 5.03
CA TYR A 268 0.98 15.20 4.58
C TYR A 268 0.56 14.12 5.58
N LEU A 269 1.51 13.33 6.09
CA LEU A 269 1.21 12.26 7.03
C LEU A 269 0.70 12.81 8.36
N ASP A 270 1.26 13.93 8.83
CA ASP A 270 0.82 14.59 10.07
C ASP A 270 -0.62 15.07 9.93
N VAL A 271 -0.98 15.73 8.82
CA VAL A 271 -2.34 16.22 8.63
C VAL A 271 -3.34 15.08 8.38
N LEU A 272 -2.94 14.03 7.65
CA LEU A 272 -3.75 12.80 7.50
C LEU A 272 -4.01 12.13 8.87
N PHE A 273 -2.97 12.09 9.72
CA PHE A 273 -3.08 11.56 11.07
C PHE A 273 -4.11 12.35 11.89
N GLU A 274 -3.99 13.68 11.94
CA GLU A 274 -4.91 14.51 12.73
C GLU A 274 -6.36 14.48 12.22
N LYS A 275 -6.57 14.48 10.90
CA LYS A 275 -7.91 14.65 10.32
C LYS A 275 -8.71 13.36 10.19
N ASP A 276 -8.06 12.25 9.90
CA ASP A 276 -8.76 11.00 9.55
C ASP A 276 -8.40 9.84 10.49
N ILE A 277 -7.12 9.67 10.82
CA ILE A 277 -6.68 8.47 11.55
C ILE A 277 -6.91 8.60 13.05
N LEU A 278 -6.49 9.71 13.66
CA LEU A 278 -6.63 9.91 15.10
C LEU A 278 -8.10 9.88 15.57
N PRO A 279 -9.06 10.57 14.90
CA PRO A 279 -10.47 10.45 15.27
C PRO A 279 -10.99 9.02 15.24
N ALA A 280 -10.55 8.21 14.26
CA ALA A 280 -10.97 6.82 14.14
C ALA A 280 -10.41 5.95 15.29
N LEU A 281 -9.18 6.21 15.71
CA LEU A 281 -8.58 5.52 16.87
C LEU A 281 -9.33 5.88 18.16
N VAL A 282 -9.64 7.16 18.37
CA VAL A 282 -10.37 7.63 19.55
C VAL A 282 -11.80 7.06 19.58
N ALA A 283 -12.48 7.04 18.43
CA ALA A 283 -13.78 6.39 18.29
C ALA A 283 -13.73 4.87 18.52
N GLY A 284 -12.56 4.26 18.34
CA GLY A 284 -12.28 2.85 18.64
C GLY A 284 -11.70 2.59 20.04
N ASP A 285 -11.91 3.50 21.00
CA ASP A 285 -11.47 3.39 22.40
C ASP A 285 -9.94 3.33 22.62
N VAL A 286 -9.15 3.80 21.65
CA VAL A 286 -7.71 4.05 21.83
C VAL A 286 -7.55 5.46 22.42
N ALA A 287 -6.80 5.56 23.52
CA ALA A 287 -6.54 6.87 24.12
C ALA A 287 -5.73 7.75 23.15
N GLU A 288 -6.09 9.03 23.02
CA GLU A 288 -5.39 9.96 22.13
C GLU A 288 -3.88 10.01 22.43
N SER A 289 -3.48 10.02 23.70
CA SER A 289 -2.07 9.99 24.11
C SER A 289 -1.34 8.73 23.66
N GLU A 290 -2.02 7.58 23.66
CA GLU A 290 -1.49 6.31 23.16
C GLU A 290 -1.32 6.34 21.64
N ALA A 291 -2.33 6.82 20.92
CA ALA A 291 -2.29 6.97 19.46
C ALA A 291 -1.16 7.90 19.02
N ARG A 292 -1.03 9.07 19.64
CA ARG A 292 0.04 10.05 19.34
C ARG A 292 1.43 9.48 19.64
N LYS A 293 1.58 8.78 20.77
CA LYS A 293 2.84 8.11 21.11
C LYS A 293 3.21 7.05 20.07
N PHE A 294 2.26 6.20 19.68
CA PHE A 294 2.50 5.18 18.67
C PHE A 294 2.86 5.81 17.31
N TYR A 295 2.19 6.88 16.91
CA TYR A 295 2.50 7.61 15.67
C TYR A 295 3.93 8.18 15.68
N ALA A 296 4.34 8.82 16.78
CA ALA A 296 5.69 9.34 16.95
C ALA A 296 6.76 8.23 16.90
N GLU A 297 6.54 7.11 17.60
CA GLU A 297 7.43 5.94 17.57
C GLU A 297 7.52 5.35 16.16
N TRP A 298 6.39 5.24 15.46
CA TRP A 298 6.34 4.77 14.08
C TRP A 298 7.15 5.65 13.13
N LEU A 299 7.02 6.98 13.24
CA LEU A 299 7.79 7.92 12.42
C LEU A 299 9.30 7.77 12.62
N VAL A 300 9.76 7.58 13.86
CA VAL A 300 11.17 7.35 14.16
C VAL A 300 11.67 6.06 13.48
N ARG A 301 10.92 4.97 13.60
CA ARG A 301 11.26 3.68 12.98
C ARG A 301 11.33 3.78 11.46
N MET A 302 10.38 4.48 10.84
CA MET A 302 10.36 4.66 9.39
C MET A 302 11.47 5.58 8.88
N LYS A 303 12.00 6.48 9.72
CA LYS A 303 13.12 7.36 9.40
C LYS A 303 14.49 6.70 9.56
N HIS A 304 14.55 5.39 9.84
CA HIS A 304 15.81 4.69 10.02
C HIS A 304 16.75 4.91 8.81
N PRO A 305 17.96 5.46 9.00
CA PRO A 305 18.80 5.94 7.88
C PRO A 305 19.33 4.82 6.99
N HIS A 306 19.58 3.64 7.58
CA HIS A 306 20.18 2.50 6.89
C HIS A 306 19.21 1.34 6.60
N PHE A 307 17.94 1.48 6.98
CA PHE A 307 16.95 0.40 6.92
C PHE A 307 15.59 0.94 6.50
N GLY A 308 14.99 0.30 5.50
CA GLY A 308 13.69 0.70 4.99
C GLY A 308 13.06 -0.43 4.20
N LEU A 309 11.74 -0.50 4.23
CA LEU A 309 10.99 -1.45 3.42
C LEU A 309 11.03 -1.06 1.95
N ASP A 310 11.07 -2.04 1.06
CA ASP A 310 11.00 -1.80 -0.38
C ASP A 310 9.56 -1.39 -0.77
N ASN A 311 9.40 -0.21 -1.37
CA ASN A 311 8.10 0.39 -1.66
C ASN A 311 7.30 -0.43 -2.66
N PHE A 312 7.94 -1.08 -3.64
CA PHE A 312 7.24 -1.92 -4.62
C PHE A 312 6.80 -3.24 -4.01
N TRP A 313 7.59 -3.80 -3.08
CA TRP A 313 7.17 -4.96 -2.29
C TRP A 313 5.98 -4.63 -1.37
N VAL A 314 6.04 -3.49 -0.67
CA VAL A 314 4.95 -3.06 0.21
C VAL A 314 3.72 -2.57 -0.56
N SER A 315 3.85 -2.20 -1.83
CA SER A 315 2.70 -1.78 -2.64
C SER A 315 1.88 -2.95 -3.20
N GLN A 316 2.33 -4.20 -3.06
CA GLN A 316 1.59 -5.37 -3.55
C GLN A 316 0.24 -5.54 -2.87
N ASN A 317 -0.76 -6.09 -3.58
CA ASN A 317 -2.16 -6.15 -3.13
C ASN A 317 -2.70 -4.77 -2.73
N ALA A 318 -2.41 -3.74 -3.54
CA ALA A 318 -2.61 -2.34 -3.17
C ALA A 318 -4.04 -2.06 -2.73
N LEU A 319 -5.00 -2.58 -3.49
CA LEU A 319 -6.41 -2.34 -3.27
C LEU A 319 -6.89 -2.90 -1.92
N LEU A 320 -6.54 -4.17 -1.63
CA LEU A 320 -6.81 -4.79 -0.33
C LEU A 320 -6.21 -3.96 0.82
N ARG A 321 -4.98 -3.44 0.66
CA ARG A 321 -4.30 -2.64 1.69
C ARG A 321 -4.98 -1.30 1.92
N VAL A 322 -5.40 -0.59 0.86
CA VAL A 322 -6.19 0.64 0.99
C VAL A 322 -7.44 0.36 1.81
N TYR A 323 -8.12 -0.75 1.53
CA TYR A 323 -9.39 -1.07 2.19
C TYR A 323 -9.24 -1.42 3.66
N VAL A 324 -8.34 -2.36 3.99
CA VAL A 324 -8.18 -2.85 5.37
C VAL A 324 -7.39 -1.89 6.26
N ARG A 325 -6.76 -0.85 5.70
CA ARG A 325 -5.91 0.09 6.45
C ARG A 325 -6.44 1.52 6.43
N LEU A 326 -6.65 2.10 5.25
CA LEU A 326 -7.08 3.50 5.11
C LEU A 326 -8.60 3.65 5.26
N LEU A 327 -9.38 2.88 4.48
CA LEU A 327 -10.84 2.98 4.53
C LEU A 327 -11.44 2.44 5.83
N ASN A 328 -10.69 1.63 6.59
CA ASN A 328 -11.13 1.25 7.93
C ASN A 328 -11.34 2.47 8.82
N SER A 329 -10.42 3.44 8.79
CA SER A 329 -10.57 4.70 9.54
C SER A 329 -11.75 5.53 9.05
N VAL A 330 -11.98 5.58 7.73
CA VAL A 330 -13.16 6.23 7.13
C VAL A 330 -14.45 5.59 7.66
N ASN A 331 -14.54 4.26 7.62
CA ASN A 331 -15.73 3.53 8.06
C ASN A 331 -16.02 3.73 9.55
N ILE A 332 -14.98 3.71 10.39
CA ILE A 332 -15.11 3.96 11.82
C ILE A 332 -15.62 5.39 12.06
N ASN A 333 -15.03 6.39 11.40
CA ASN A 333 -15.45 7.78 11.58
C ASN A 333 -16.87 8.03 11.09
N VAL A 334 -17.24 7.57 9.89
CA VAL A 334 -18.62 7.72 9.37
C VAL A 334 -19.64 7.04 10.29
N ALA A 335 -19.29 5.92 10.91
CA ALA A 335 -20.17 5.23 11.86
C ALA A 335 -20.35 5.96 13.19
N ASN A 336 -19.37 6.79 13.60
CA ASN A 336 -19.33 7.42 14.93
C ASN A 336 -19.55 8.94 14.91
N ASP A 337 -19.34 9.60 13.79
CA ASP A 337 -19.54 11.04 13.59
C ASP A 337 -20.29 11.32 12.30
N LYS A 338 -21.50 11.86 12.44
CA LYS A 338 -22.41 12.19 11.33
C LYS A 338 -21.93 13.37 10.49
N ASN A 339 -21.05 14.19 11.06
CA ASN A 339 -20.48 15.37 10.41
C ASN A 339 -19.11 15.07 9.80
N TYR A 340 -18.60 13.84 9.95
CA TYR A 340 -17.33 13.46 9.38
C TYR A 340 -17.44 13.30 7.87
N TYR A 341 -16.53 13.99 7.17
CA TYR A 341 -16.23 13.78 5.77
C TYR A 341 -14.74 13.44 5.66
N PRO A 342 -14.36 12.38 4.93
CA PRO A 342 -12.96 12.06 4.69
C PRO A 342 -12.21 13.26 4.13
N SER A 343 -11.00 13.51 4.64
CA SER A 343 -10.23 14.67 4.21
C SER A 343 -9.71 14.50 2.78
N LYS A 344 -9.30 15.63 2.17
CA LYS A 344 -8.57 15.64 0.89
C LYS A 344 -7.27 14.82 0.95
N PHE A 345 -6.69 14.61 2.13
CA PHE A 345 -5.49 13.80 2.32
C PHE A 345 -5.80 12.31 2.28
N MET A 346 -6.92 11.88 2.87
CA MET A 346 -7.42 10.51 2.71
C MET A 346 -7.81 10.23 1.25
N ALA A 347 -8.40 11.23 0.58
CA ALA A 347 -8.73 11.15 -0.84
C ALA A 347 -7.46 11.04 -1.70
N PHE A 348 -6.43 11.84 -1.39
CA PHE A 348 -5.13 11.76 -2.04
C PHE A 348 -4.46 10.40 -1.84
N ALA A 349 -4.40 9.89 -0.61
CA ALA A 349 -3.85 8.56 -0.30
C ALA A 349 -4.46 7.47 -1.19
N THR A 350 -5.79 7.51 -1.33
CA THR A 350 -6.57 6.57 -2.14
C THR A 350 -6.30 6.79 -3.63
N ALA A 351 -6.33 8.03 -4.11
CA ALA A 351 -6.10 8.36 -5.52
C ALA A 351 -4.69 7.97 -6.00
N VAL A 352 -3.67 8.12 -5.15
CA VAL A 352 -2.28 7.70 -5.45
C VAL A 352 -2.17 6.18 -5.53
N ALA A 353 -2.87 5.43 -4.67
CA ALA A 353 -2.94 3.98 -4.78
C ALA A 353 -3.64 3.52 -6.08
N LEU A 354 -4.72 4.21 -6.49
CA LEU A 354 -5.36 3.97 -7.78
C LEU A 354 -4.41 4.30 -8.94
N ARG A 355 -3.66 5.41 -8.87
CA ARG A 355 -2.65 5.77 -9.87
C ARG A 355 -1.55 4.72 -10.00
N PHE A 356 -1.17 4.08 -8.89
CA PHE A 356 -0.25 2.95 -8.89
C PHE A 356 -0.84 1.70 -9.57
N LEU A 357 -2.15 1.48 -9.44
CA LEU A 357 -2.88 0.39 -10.10
C LEU A 357 -3.30 0.72 -11.54
N THR A 358 -2.95 1.89 -12.08
CA THR A 358 -3.24 2.26 -13.46
C THR A 358 -2.17 1.68 -14.41
N PRO A 359 -2.53 0.81 -15.37
CA PRO A 359 -1.60 0.31 -16.36
C PRO A 359 -1.03 1.43 -17.26
N TRP A 360 0.15 1.19 -17.81
CA TRP A 360 0.74 1.96 -18.91
C TRP A 360 0.30 1.46 -20.29
N GLN A 361 -0.20 0.24 -20.36
CA GLN A 361 -0.66 -0.42 -21.59
C GLN A 361 -1.96 -1.18 -21.30
N ALA A 362 -2.74 -1.44 -22.37
CA ALA A 362 -4.07 -2.03 -22.25
C ALA A 362 -4.08 -3.46 -21.69
N ASP A 363 -3.05 -4.23 -22.01
CA ASP A 363 -2.99 -5.66 -21.74
C ASP A 363 -1.89 -6.05 -20.76
N SER A 364 -2.07 -7.21 -20.12
CA SER A 364 -1.13 -7.80 -19.19
C SER A 364 0.22 -8.07 -19.86
N LYS A 365 1.31 -8.02 -19.08
CA LYS A 365 2.68 -8.15 -19.62
C LYS A 365 3.11 -9.59 -19.88
N ARG A 366 2.42 -10.56 -19.28
CA ARG A 366 2.77 -11.98 -19.28
C ARG A 366 1.56 -12.80 -19.73
N ASP A 367 1.77 -14.11 -19.92
CA ASP A 367 0.68 -15.09 -20.04
C ASP A 367 -0.25 -15.10 -18.79
N ALA A 368 0.16 -14.45 -17.70
CA ALA A 368 -0.65 -14.19 -16.53
C ALA A 368 -1.61 -12.99 -16.77
N PRO A 369 -2.94 -13.21 -16.82
CA PRO A 369 -3.91 -12.18 -17.21
C PRO A 369 -4.13 -11.08 -16.16
N THR A 370 -3.53 -11.20 -14.98
CA THR A 370 -3.70 -10.30 -13.82
C THR A 370 -2.48 -9.42 -13.54
N ILE A 371 -1.36 -9.62 -14.26
CA ILE A 371 -0.12 -8.86 -14.06
C ILE A 371 -0.01 -7.74 -15.11
N PHE A 372 0.04 -6.50 -14.65
CA PHE A 372 0.11 -5.30 -15.49
C PHE A 372 1.43 -4.54 -15.30
N VAL A 373 1.73 -3.63 -16.24
CA VAL A 373 2.87 -2.70 -16.13
C VAL A 373 2.34 -1.33 -15.78
N GLY A 374 2.82 -0.75 -14.68
CA GLY A 374 2.62 0.65 -14.33
C GLY A 374 3.81 1.51 -14.76
N GLN A 375 3.59 2.82 -14.77
CA GLN A 375 4.60 3.84 -15.10
C GLN A 375 4.70 4.86 -13.96
N MET A 376 5.92 5.01 -13.43
CA MET A 376 6.34 6.02 -12.46
C MET A 376 6.41 7.41 -13.11
N ASP A 377 6.44 8.44 -12.28
CA ASP A 377 6.56 9.83 -12.73
C ASP A 377 7.84 10.06 -13.55
N PRO A 378 7.84 10.98 -14.53
CA PRO A 378 9.03 11.32 -15.29
C PRO A 378 10.09 11.99 -14.40
N ILE A 379 11.37 11.81 -14.75
CA ILE A 379 12.46 12.56 -14.14
C ILE A 379 12.45 13.95 -14.80
N GLN A 380 12.28 15.01 -14.01
CA GLN A 380 12.17 16.39 -14.54
C GLN A 380 13.43 16.89 -15.27
N ASN A 381 14.57 16.21 -15.13
CA ASN A 381 15.74 16.42 -15.96
C ASN A 381 15.68 15.49 -17.18
N GLY A 382 15.31 16.04 -18.34
CA GLY A 382 15.21 15.37 -19.65
C GLY A 382 16.52 14.79 -20.22
N ALA A 383 17.54 14.54 -19.39
CA ALA A 383 18.63 13.67 -19.76
C ALA A 383 18.14 12.22 -19.62
N PRO A 384 18.09 11.42 -20.71
CA PRO A 384 17.84 10.02 -20.55
C PRO A 384 19.00 9.47 -19.72
N ILE A 385 18.70 9.05 -18.50
CA ILE A 385 19.60 8.24 -17.70
C ILE A 385 19.61 6.85 -18.37
N PHE A 386 20.20 6.74 -19.55
CA PHE A 386 20.82 5.51 -20.01
C PHE A 386 22.07 5.29 -19.14
N SER A 387 21.85 5.19 -17.82
CA SER A 387 22.92 4.81 -16.91
C SER A 387 23.20 3.35 -17.16
N LEU A 388 24.49 3.03 -17.30
CA LEU A 388 25.09 1.70 -17.37
C LEU A 388 24.78 0.81 -16.15
N THR A 389 23.78 1.17 -15.33
CA THR A 389 23.30 0.49 -14.13
C THR A 389 21.78 0.34 -14.18
N GLU A 390 21.23 -0.06 -15.34
CA GLU A 390 19.83 -0.48 -15.45
C GLU A 390 19.59 -1.71 -14.55
N LYS A 391 19.26 -1.44 -13.29
CA LYS A 391 19.03 -2.48 -12.29
C LYS A 391 17.52 -2.72 -12.23
N THR A 392 17.12 -3.88 -12.73
CA THR A 392 15.78 -4.40 -12.50
C THR A 392 15.80 -5.18 -11.19
N TRP A 393 14.89 -4.84 -10.28
CA TRP A 393 14.65 -5.61 -9.07
C TRP A 393 13.56 -6.62 -9.34
N SER A 394 13.80 -7.86 -8.93
CA SER A 394 12.83 -8.96 -8.99
C SER A 394 12.39 -9.32 -7.58
N TYR A 395 11.10 -9.57 -7.41
CA TYR A 395 10.48 -9.95 -6.15
C TYR A 395 10.06 -11.42 -6.18
N ASP A 396 9.85 -12.02 -5.01
CA ASP A 396 9.51 -13.46 -4.89
C ASP A 396 8.16 -13.83 -5.56
N THR A 397 7.28 -12.84 -5.78
CA THR A 397 6.05 -12.99 -6.58
C THR A 397 6.31 -13.09 -8.09
N GLY A 398 7.57 -12.99 -8.50
CA GLY A 398 7.99 -12.89 -9.88
C GLY A 398 7.84 -11.49 -10.49
N LEU A 399 7.30 -10.50 -9.75
CA LEU A 399 7.12 -9.13 -10.23
C LEU A 399 8.46 -8.38 -10.29
N THR A 400 8.51 -7.33 -11.10
CA THR A 400 9.72 -6.52 -11.31
C THR A 400 9.49 -5.02 -11.18
N ALA A 401 10.52 -4.28 -10.77
CA ALA A 401 10.54 -2.82 -10.80
C ALA A 401 11.89 -2.31 -11.32
N ASN A 402 11.86 -1.17 -12.01
CA ASN A 402 13.05 -0.51 -12.54
C ASN A 402 12.86 1.01 -12.45
N VAL A 403 13.50 1.63 -11.45
CA VAL A 403 13.42 3.07 -11.19
C VAL A 403 14.09 3.93 -12.27
N SER A 404 15.05 3.36 -13.02
CA SER A 404 15.73 4.06 -14.11
C SER A 404 14.78 4.25 -15.30
N THR A 405 14.10 3.19 -15.72
CA THR A 405 13.08 3.26 -16.79
C THR A 405 11.74 3.81 -16.30
N GLY A 406 11.50 3.78 -14.99
CA GLY A 406 10.23 4.15 -14.37
C GLY A 406 9.13 3.09 -14.55
N LYS A 407 9.48 1.85 -14.94
CA LYS A 407 8.49 0.77 -15.12
C LYS A 407 8.44 -0.12 -13.89
N TYR A 408 7.25 -0.58 -13.53
CA TYR A 408 7.05 -1.60 -12.50
C TYR A 408 5.89 -2.53 -12.88
N GLU A 409 5.87 -3.71 -12.29
CA GLU A 409 4.80 -4.68 -12.42
C GLU A 409 4.00 -4.78 -11.13
N PHE A 410 2.69 -4.94 -11.27
CA PHE A 410 1.77 -5.19 -10.16
C PHE A 410 0.73 -6.23 -10.56
N ASP A 411 0.25 -6.99 -9.58
CA ASP A 411 -0.83 -7.95 -9.73
C ASP A 411 -2.12 -7.33 -9.17
N ASP A 412 -3.18 -7.34 -9.98
CA ASP A 412 -4.50 -6.79 -9.63
C ASP A 412 -5.51 -7.89 -9.23
N GLY A 413 -5.10 -9.17 -9.22
CA GLY A 413 -5.99 -10.27 -8.84
C GLY A 413 -7.21 -10.34 -9.77
N GLU A 414 -8.42 -10.53 -9.22
CA GLU A 414 -9.78 -10.53 -9.83
C GLU A 414 -9.88 -10.36 -11.38
N ASN A 415 -9.22 -11.21 -12.16
CA ASN A 415 -9.07 -11.08 -13.62
C ASN A 415 -8.54 -9.72 -14.13
N GLY A 416 -7.88 -8.95 -13.27
CA GLY A 416 -7.39 -7.60 -13.56
C GLY A 416 -8.48 -6.56 -13.76
N ARG A 417 -9.66 -6.76 -13.13
CA ARG A 417 -10.84 -5.90 -13.33
C ARG A 417 -10.54 -4.43 -13.05
N VAL A 418 -9.88 -4.13 -11.93
CA VAL A 418 -9.65 -2.76 -11.47
C VAL A 418 -8.62 -2.09 -12.38
N ALA A 419 -7.51 -2.77 -12.67
CA ALA A 419 -6.49 -2.30 -13.60
C ALA A 419 -7.08 -1.96 -14.99
N ARG A 420 -7.92 -2.84 -15.55
CA ARG A 420 -8.56 -2.60 -16.86
C ARG A 420 -9.56 -1.44 -16.84
N LEU A 421 -10.29 -1.28 -15.74
CA LEU A 421 -11.22 -0.17 -15.56
C LEU A 421 -10.46 1.17 -15.47
N LEU A 422 -9.42 1.21 -14.64
CA LEU A 422 -8.56 2.39 -14.45
C LEU A 422 -7.80 2.76 -15.74
N TRP A 423 -7.36 1.76 -16.52
CA TRP A 423 -6.76 1.97 -17.84
C TRP A 423 -7.71 2.70 -18.80
N ARG A 424 -8.95 2.22 -18.93
CA ARG A 424 -9.94 2.85 -19.84
C ARG A 424 -10.20 4.30 -19.45
N ALA A 425 -10.39 4.56 -18.16
CA ALA A 425 -10.58 5.91 -17.65
C ALA A 425 -9.35 6.80 -17.88
N SER A 426 -8.13 6.28 -17.72
CA SER A 426 -6.91 7.07 -17.95
C SER A 426 -6.70 7.43 -19.41
N GLN A 427 -7.09 6.57 -20.36
CA GLN A 427 -7.00 6.90 -21.79
C GLN A 427 -7.90 8.08 -22.17
N GLN A 428 -9.13 8.13 -21.66
CA GLN A 428 -10.02 9.27 -21.88
C GLN A 428 -9.41 10.60 -21.41
N VAL A 429 -8.75 10.58 -20.24
CA VAL A 429 -8.05 11.77 -19.71
C VAL A 429 -6.86 12.18 -20.57
N LEU A 430 -6.06 11.21 -21.00
CA LEU A 430 -4.87 11.46 -21.83
C LEU A 430 -5.25 11.98 -23.22
N ASP A 431 -6.29 11.42 -23.83
CA ASP A 431 -6.74 11.83 -25.17
C ASP A 431 -7.36 13.24 -25.15
N ALA A 432 -8.15 13.56 -24.13
CA ALA A 432 -8.64 14.93 -23.91
C ALA A 432 -7.50 15.93 -23.65
N SER A 433 -6.42 15.49 -23.01
CA SER A 433 -5.25 16.35 -22.75
C SER A 433 -4.46 16.66 -24.03
N LYS A 434 -4.40 15.72 -25.01
CA LYS A 434 -3.77 15.94 -26.32
C LYS A 434 -4.57 16.89 -27.21
N SER A 435 -5.90 16.88 -27.11
CA SER A 435 -6.76 17.75 -27.93
C SER A 435 -6.63 19.25 -27.62
N SER A 436 -5.94 19.62 -26.53
CA SER A 436 -5.60 21.02 -26.23
C SER A 436 -4.31 21.52 -26.88
N SER A 437 -3.54 20.65 -27.55
CA SER A 437 -2.29 21.01 -28.23
C SER A 437 -2.42 20.92 -29.76
N TYR A 438 -2.48 22.08 -30.41
CA TYR A 438 -2.20 22.41 -31.83
C TYR A 438 -2.86 21.65 -33.00
N ASP A 439 -3.50 20.49 -32.81
CA ASP A 439 -4.28 19.84 -33.87
C ASP A 439 -5.78 19.90 -33.51
N PHE A 440 -6.53 20.72 -34.25
CA PHE A 440 -7.98 20.55 -34.38
C PHE A 440 -8.25 19.62 -35.57
N PRO A 441 -8.30 18.28 -35.40
CA PRO A 441 -8.89 17.46 -36.43
C PRO A 441 -10.38 17.79 -36.48
N LYS A 442 -10.92 17.94 -37.70
CA LYS A 442 -12.36 17.95 -37.98
C LYS A 442 -12.96 16.57 -37.67
N SER A 443 -13.01 16.21 -36.40
CA SER A 443 -13.55 14.94 -35.91
C SER A 443 -14.70 15.26 -34.96
N ASP A 444 -15.91 14.86 -35.33
CA ASP A 444 -17.17 15.00 -34.57
C ASP A 444 -17.21 14.18 -33.25
N ARG A 445 -16.05 13.88 -32.63
CA ARG A 445 -15.91 12.97 -31.48
C ARG A 445 -14.85 13.37 -30.44
N ALA A 446 -14.51 14.65 -30.31
CA ALA A 446 -13.77 15.08 -29.12
C ALA A 446 -14.72 15.06 -27.91
N GLU A 447 -14.54 14.11 -26.98
CA GLU A 447 -15.32 14.06 -25.73
C GLU A 447 -15.11 15.36 -24.95
N SER A 448 -16.20 15.92 -24.43
CA SER A 448 -16.15 17.15 -23.62
C SER A 448 -15.42 16.90 -22.29
N SER A 449 -14.86 17.95 -21.68
CA SER A 449 -14.23 17.84 -20.35
C SER A 449 -15.18 17.26 -19.29
N SER A 450 -16.48 17.52 -19.42
CA SER A 450 -17.52 16.97 -18.54
C SER A 450 -17.72 15.46 -18.71
N GLU A 451 -17.63 14.94 -19.93
CA GLU A 451 -17.75 13.51 -20.22
C GLU A 451 -16.54 12.75 -19.68
N VAL A 452 -15.33 13.29 -19.85
CA VAL A 452 -14.08 12.72 -19.30
C VAL A 452 -14.14 12.64 -17.77
N SER A 453 -14.53 13.73 -17.10
CA SER A 453 -14.69 13.73 -15.64
C SER A 453 -15.79 12.77 -15.18
N SER A 454 -16.88 12.62 -15.95
CA SER A 454 -17.91 11.63 -15.64
C SER A 454 -17.40 10.19 -15.75
N GLY A 455 -16.62 9.87 -16.79
CA GLY A 455 -16.03 8.55 -17.01
C GLY A 455 -15.06 8.16 -15.89
N VAL A 456 -14.21 9.10 -15.47
CA VAL A 456 -13.31 8.92 -14.31
C VAL A 456 -14.11 8.72 -13.03
N GLY A 457 -15.15 9.53 -12.80
CA GLY A 457 -16.02 9.40 -11.63
C GLY A 457 -16.68 8.02 -11.53
N VAL A 458 -17.23 7.52 -12.64
CA VAL A 458 -17.84 6.19 -12.71
C VAL A 458 -16.82 5.08 -12.44
N ALA A 459 -15.61 5.19 -13.01
CA ALA A 459 -14.55 4.21 -12.78
C ALA A 459 -14.15 4.14 -11.31
N VAL A 460 -13.86 5.29 -10.69
CA VAL A 460 -13.48 5.36 -9.27
C VAL A 460 -14.61 4.88 -8.36
N ALA A 461 -15.86 5.31 -8.60
CA ALA A 461 -17.01 4.83 -7.84
C ALA A 461 -17.21 3.32 -7.98
N SER A 462 -17.00 2.74 -9.16
CA SER A 462 -17.07 1.29 -9.37
C SER A 462 -15.94 0.52 -8.68
N VAL A 463 -14.76 1.12 -8.51
CA VAL A 463 -13.67 0.51 -7.71
C VAL A 463 -14.00 0.58 -6.23
N LEU A 464 -14.38 1.75 -5.71
CA LEU A 464 -14.68 1.93 -4.29
C LEU A 464 -15.94 1.18 -3.84
N SER A 465 -16.93 0.99 -4.72
CA SER A 465 -18.12 0.18 -4.40
C SER A 465 -17.89 -1.34 -4.43
N SER A 466 -16.74 -1.83 -4.92
CA SER A 466 -16.39 -3.25 -4.77
C SER A 466 -15.98 -3.61 -3.33
N VAL A 467 -15.84 -2.60 -2.47
CA VAL A 467 -15.39 -2.75 -1.09
C VAL A 467 -16.56 -2.98 -0.16
N LYS A 468 -16.43 -3.98 0.69
CA LYS A 468 -17.37 -4.19 1.79
C LYS A 468 -17.36 -2.97 2.72
N GLY A 469 -18.54 -2.38 2.93
CA GLY A 469 -18.73 -1.26 3.85
C GLY A 469 -18.63 0.13 3.20
N PHE A 470 -18.39 0.21 1.89
CA PHE A 470 -18.44 1.48 1.15
C PHE A 470 -19.82 1.68 0.54
N ASP A 471 -20.59 2.65 1.03
CA ASP A 471 -21.97 2.88 0.63
C ASP A 471 -22.15 4.25 -0.05
N LEU A 472 -22.27 4.24 -1.37
CA LEU A 472 -22.47 5.45 -2.18
C LEU A 472 -23.80 6.17 -1.92
N THR A 473 -24.74 5.57 -1.18
CA THR A 473 -25.98 6.25 -0.77
C THR A 473 -25.78 7.20 0.41
N ASN A 474 -24.64 7.11 1.10
CA ASN A 474 -24.27 8.02 2.17
C ASN A 474 -23.38 9.14 1.61
N ASP A 475 -23.76 10.38 1.93
CA ASP A 475 -23.15 11.60 1.39
C ASP A 475 -21.64 11.70 1.67
N ALA A 476 -21.14 11.18 2.79
CA ALA A 476 -19.72 11.20 3.12
C ALA A 476 -18.90 10.32 2.15
N TYR A 477 -19.40 9.12 1.84
CA TYR A 477 -18.75 8.23 0.86
C TYR A 477 -18.89 8.75 -0.57
N ALA A 478 -20.04 9.32 -0.93
CA ALA A 478 -20.25 9.92 -2.24
C ALA A 478 -19.30 11.11 -2.47
N SER A 479 -19.21 12.03 -1.49
CA SER A 479 -18.27 13.16 -1.52
C SER A 479 -16.82 12.67 -1.61
N PHE A 480 -16.46 11.68 -0.81
CA PHE A 480 -15.12 11.11 -0.83
C PHE A 480 -14.77 10.47 -2.18
N ALA A 481 -15.69 9.71 -2.79
CA ALA A 481 -15.48 9.14 -4.11
C ALA A 481 -15.27 10.22 -5.19
N ALA A 482 -15.99 11.35 -5.09
CA ALA A 482 -15.81 12.49 -5.98
C ALA A 482 -14.44 13.16 -5.80
N ASP A 483 -13.99 13.35 -4.56
CA ASP A 483 -12.66 13.92 -4.27
C ASP A 483 -11.53 12.99 -4.76
N VAL A 484 -11.67 11.68 -4.55
CA VAL A 484 -10.74 10.67 -5.08
C VAL A 484 -10.71 10.72 -6.61
N ALA A 485 -11.86 10.83 -7.28
CA ALA A 485 -11.95 10.92 -8.74
C ALA A 485 -11.26 12.18 -9.28
N ALA A 486 -11.48 13.35 -8.65
CA ALA A 486 -10.85 14.59 -9.04
C ALA A 486 -9.32 14.54 -8.89
N LEU A 487 -8.81 13.99 -7.79
CA LEU A 487 -7.37 13.83 -7.57
C LEU A 487 -6.77 12.77 -8.49
N TYR A 488 -7.46 11.65 -8.71
CA TYR A 488 -7.03 10.61 -9.64
C TYR A 488 -6.92 11.14 -11.06
N GLN A 489 -7.90 11.93 -11.53
CA GLN A 489 -7.87 12.57 -12.85
C GLN A 489 -6.61 13.45 -13.01
N ARG A 490 -6.24 14.23 -11.99
CA ARG A 490 -5.02 15.04 -11.98
C ARG A 490 -3.75 14.19 -12.04
N LEU A 491 -3.72 13.07 -11.31
CA LEU A 491 -2.57 12.16 -11.26
C LEU A 491 -2.33 11.39 -12.57
N VAL A 492 -3.38 11.13 -13.36
CA VAL A 492 -3.26 10.42 -14.65
C VAL A 492 -3.16 11.35 -15.86
N SER A 493 -3.34 12.65 -15.69
CA SER A 493 -3.33 13.59 -16.83
C SER A 493 -1.94 13.82 -17.44
N GLY A 494 -0.88 13.38 -16.76
CA GLY A 494 0.50 13.56 -17.21
C GLY A 494 1.01 15.01 -17.15
N LYS A 495 0.23 15.94 -16.58
CA LYS A 495 0.59 17.37 -16.49
C LYS A 495 1.48 17.68 -15.29
N GLN A 496 1.38 16.89 -14.24
CA GLN A 496 2.10 17.04 -12.98
C GLN A 496 2.41 15.66 -12.39
N THR A 497 3.46 15.60 -11.59
CA THR A 497 3.84 14.41 -10.82
C THR A 497 2.92 14.20 -9.61
N ALA A 498 3.01 13.03 -8.98
CA ALA A 498 2.28 12.76 -7.76
C ALA A 498 2.74 13.67 -6.59
N LEU A 499 4.02 14.03 -6.55
CA LEU A 499 4.55 14.97 -5.55
C LEU A 499 4.04 16.40 -5.77
N GLU A 500 4.05 16.90 -7.00
CA GLU A 500 3.48 18.23 -7.30
C GLU A 500 1.97 18.27 -7.02
N THR A 501 1.26 17.16 -7.27
CA THR A 501 -0.15 17.04 -6.89
C THR A 501 -0.34 17.17 -5.37
N LEU A 502 0.56 16.56 -4.58
CA LEU A 502 0.54 16.70 -3.12
C LEU A 502 0.85 18.13 -2.67
N GLU A 503 1.84 18.78 -3.29
CA GLU A 503 2.19 20.20 -3.06
C GLU A 503 0.97 21.09 -3.21
N ASP A 504 0.20 20.91 -4.28
CA ASP A 504 -1.03 21.66 -4.49
C ASP A 504 -2.11 21.34 -3.43
N VAL A 505 -2.26 20.07 -3.04
CA VAL A 505 -3.25 19.68 -2.01
C VAL A 505 -2.92 20.34 -0.67
N LEU A 506 -1.66 20.33 -0.26
CA LEU A 506 -1.21 20.96 0.98
C LEU A 506 -1.25 22.48 0.90
N ARG A 507 -0.79 23.08 -0.20
CA ARG A 507 -0.89 24.53 -0.42
C ARG A 507 -2.33 25.01 -0.32
N ASN A 508 -3.25 24.32 -1.01
CA ASN A 508 -4.67 24.63 -0.97
C ASN A 508 -5.30 24.36 0.40
N HIS A 509 -4.74 23.47 1.21
CA HIS A 509 -5.18 23.29 2.58
C HIS A 509 -4.79 24.48 3.46
N GLN A 510 -3.57 24.97 3.31
CA GLN A 510 -3.05 26.12 4.05
C GLN A 510 -3.69 27.44 3.61
N THR A 511 -4.03 27.58 2.32
CA THR A 511 -4.73 28.77 1.79
C THR A 511 -6.25 28.67 1.87
N SER A 512 -6.80 27.51 2.26
CA SER A 512 -8.23 27.34 2.56
C SER A 512 -8.56 27.96 3.93
N GLU A 513 -8.23 29.23 4.11
CA GLU A 513 -9.20 30.11 4.74
C GLU A 513 -10.43 30.09 3.83
N TYR A 514 -11.60 29.81 4.41
CA TYR A 514 -12.85 29.98 3.67
C TYR A 514 -12.84 31.42 3.14
N LEU A 515 -12.80 31.59 1.81
CA LEU A 515 -13.12 32.88 1.18
C LEU A 515 -14.62 33.08 1.40
N GLY A 516 -14.99 33.47 2.61
CA GLY A 516 -16.36 33.59 3.10
C GLY A 516 -17.04 34.85 2.58
N THR A 517 -16.28 35.76 1.98
CA THR A 517 -16.75 37.03 1.45
C THR A 517 -16.42 37.21 -0.03
N LYS A 518 -17.22 38.02 -0.70
CA LYS A 518 -17.02 38.40 -2.11
C LYS A 518 -15.68 39.11 -2.32
N GLU A 519 -15.26 39.89 -1.32
CA GLU A 519 -14.02 40.67 -1.31
C GLU A 519 -12.78 39.77 -1.23
N GLU A 520 -12.84 38.71 -0.42
CA GLU A 520 -11.78 37.68 -0.34
C GLU A 520 -11.64 36.93 -1.66
N VAL A 521 -12.76 36.50 -2.27
CA VAL A 521 -12.76 35.88 -3.61
C VAL A 521 -12.15 36.82 -4.65
N ALA A 522 -12.54 38.09 -4.66
CA ALA A 522 -12.00 39.08 -5.60
C ALA A 522 -10.50 39.33 -5.39
N THR A 523 -10.02 39.26 -4.15
CA THR A 523 -8.60 39.43 -3.82
C THR A 523 -7.79 38.23 -4.27
N PHE A 524 -8.24 37.02 -3.94
CA PHE A 524 -7.61 35.78 -4.38
C PHE A 524 -7.54 35.68 -5.90
N VAL A 525 -8.63 36.00 -6.62
CA VAL A 525 -8.64 36.00 -8.09
C VAL A 525 -7.62 37.00 -8.65
N ARG A 526 -7.51 38.20 -8.07
CA ARG A 526 -6.52 39.19 -8.50
C ARG A 526 -5.09 38.71 -8.28
N GLU A 527 -4.79 38.11 -7.13
CA GLU A 527 -3.47 37.57 -6.81
C GLU A 527 -3.11 36.37 -7.69
N ALA A 528 -4.06 35.47 -7.92
CA ALA A 528 -3.89 34.33 -8.82
C ALA A 528 -3.58 34.80 -10.24
N VAL A 529 -4.35 35.76 -10.78
CA VAL A 529 -4.09 36.33 -12.11
C VAL A 529 -2.74 37.06 -12.17
N ALA A 530 -2.35 37.77 -11.10
CA ALA A 530 -1.09 38.51 -11.05
C ALA A 530 0.15 37.61 -10.87
N SER A 531 0.00 36.46 -10.20
CA SER A 531 1.09 35.51 -9.92
C SER A 531 1.31 34.49 -11.02
N VAL A 532 0.31 34.26 -11.88
CA VAL A 532 0.46 33.43 -13.08
C VAL A 532 1.44 34.13 -14.02
N GLN A 533 2.50 33.43 -14.39
CA GLN A 533 3.41 33.89 -15.42
C GLN A 533 2.67 33.94 -16.75
N ILE A 534 2.29 35.14 -17.18
CA ILE A 534 1.66 35.37 -18.48
C ILE A 534 2.76 35.30 -19.54
N ILE A 535 2.79 34.19 -20.27
CA ILE A 535 3.58 34.07 -21.49
C ILE A 535 2.70 34.57 -22.63
N ASP A 536 2.92 35.81 -23.05
CA ASP A 536 2.31 36.36 -24.26
C ASP A 536 2.99 35.74 -25.48
N VAL A 537 2.36 34.69 -26.04
CA VAL A 537 2.80 34.10 -27.30
C VAL A 537 2.14 34.87 -28.43
N HIS A 538 2.74 35.99 -28.84
CA HIS A 538 2.40 36.64 -30.12
C HIS A 538 2.76 35.68 -31.27
N THR A 539 1.76 34.96 -31.78
CA THR A 539 1.94 33.76 -32.61
C THR A 539 2.28 34.01 -34.08
N HIS A 540 2.55 35.24 -34.52
CA HIS A 540 2.58 35.53 -35.96
C HIS A 540 3.81 36.25 -36.51
N LEU A 541 4.82 36.52 -35.69
CA LEU A 541 6.10 37.04 -36.21
C LEU A 541 7.22 36.04 -35.91
N PHE A 542 7.14 34.88 -36.58
CA PHE A 542 8.32 34.02 -36.65
C PHE A 542 9.47 34.80 -37.29
N PRO A 543 10.72 34.65 -36.81
CA PRO A 543 11.85 35.33 -37.41
C PRO A 543 12.04 34.88 -38.87
N PRO A 544 12.71 35.67 -39.73
CA PRO A 544 12.92 35.34 -41.15
C PRO A 544 13.53 33.95 -41.39
N SER A 545 14.22 33.37 -40.41
CA SER A 545 14.78 32.01 -40.44
C SER A 545 13.74 30.90 -40.57
N HIS A 546 12.46 31.16 -40.27
CA HIS A 546 11.37 30.17 -40.32
C HIS A 546 10.64 30.13 -41.68
N GLY A 547 11.15 30.85 -42.68
CA GLY A 547 10.70 30.75 -44.06
C GLY A 547 9.20 31.02 -44.21
N LYS A 548 8.44 30.04 -44.70
CA LYS A 548 7.01 30.18 -45.01
C LYS A 548 6.09 30.40 -43.80
N LEU A 549 6.61 30.20 -42.58
CA LEU A 549 5.87 30.48 -41.34
C LEU A 549 6.01 31.94 -40.90
N MET A 550 6.99 32.68 -41.45
CA MET A 550 7.11 34.12 -41.23
C MET A 550 6.09 34.85 -42.10
N LEU A 551 4.93 35.14 -41.50
CA LEU A 551 3.86 35.91 -42.12
C LEU A 551 4.12 37.40 -41.91
N TRP A 552 3.98 38.20 -42.96
CA TRP A 552 4.26 39.64 -42.93
C TRP A 552 3.34 40.38 -43.89
N GLY A 553 3.08 41.64 -43.60
CA GLY A 553 2.11 42.45 -44.33
C GLY A 553 0.84 42.68 -43.52
N VAL A 554 0.10 43.73 -43.89
CA VAL A 554 -1.04 44.24 -43.12
C VAL A 554 -2.18 43.22 -43.01
N ASN A 555 -2.39 42.40 -44.05
CA ASN A 555 -3.43 41.39 -44.05
C ASN A 555 -3.15 40.32 -43.00
N GLU A 556 -1.96 39.70 -43.04
CA GLU A 556 -1.54 38.67 -42.09
C GLU A 556 -1.51 39.15 -40.63
N LEU A 557 -1.25 40.45 -40.43
CA LEU A 557 -1.32 41.08 -39.10
C LEU A 557 -2.76 41.27 -38.62
N LEU A 558 -3.70 41.55 -39.54
CA LEU A 558 -5.10 41.85 -39.24
C LEU A 558 -6.03 40.63 -39.30
N THR A 559 -5.62 39.46 -39.81
CA THR A 559 -6.49 38.27 -39.98
C THR A 559 -7.04 37.68 -38.67
N TYR A 560 -6.77 38.28 -37.50
CA TYR A 560 -7.37 37.85 -36.24
C TYR A 560 -8.68 38.56 -35.94
N HIS A 561 -9.68 37.80 -35.49
CA HIS A 561 -11.06 38.27 -35.30
C HIS A 561 -11.21 39.45 -34.31
N TYR A 562 -10.25 39.66 -33.39
CA TYR A 562 -10.25 40.83 -32.50
C TYR A 562 -9.53 42.04 -33.08
N LEU A 563 -8.51 41.87 -33.93
CA LEU A 563 -7.76 43.00 -34.52
C LEU A 563 -8.54 43.68 -35.65
N VAL A 564 -9.33 42.92 -36.43
CA VAL A 564 -10.29 43.52 -37.37
C VAL A 564 -11.33 44.35 -36.63
N ALA A 565 -11.83 43.84 -35.51
CA ALA A 565 -12.81 44.55 -34.67
C ALA A 565 -12.20 45.82 -34.04
N GLU A 566 -11.01 45.74 -33.45
CA GLU A 566 -10.29 46.91 -32.90
C GLU A 566 -9.92 47.94 -33.97
N PHE A 567 -9.48 47.49 -35.15
CA PHE A 567 -9.17 48.39 -36.26
C PHE A 567 -10.43 49.13 -36.73
N LEU A 568 -11.53 48.43 -36.97
CA LEU A 568 -12.79 49.07 -37.38
C LEU A 568 -13.42 49.94 -36.28
N GLN A 569 -13.05 49.72 -35.02
CA GLN A 569 -13.50 50.55 -33.91
C GLN A 569 -12.73 51.88 -33.81
N THR A 570 -11.52 51.96 -34.39
CA THR A 570 -10.62 53.12 -34.27
C THR A 570 -10.33 53.82 -35.59
N ALA A 571 -10.42 53.11 -36.71
CA ALA A 571 -10.14 53.63 -38.04
C ALA A 571 -11.41 54.23 -38.68
N PRO A 572 -11.30 55.31 -39.48
CA PRO A 572 -12.43 55.92 -40.18
C PRO A 572 -12.90 55.12 -41.41
N MET A 573 -12.47 53.86 -41.56
CA MET A 573 -12.73 53.00 -42.71
C MET A 573 -14.01 52.18 -42.49
N GLN A 574 -14.89 52.14 -43.48
CA GLN A 574 -16.11 51.33 -43.44
C GLN A 574 -15.81 49.85 -43.75
N VAL A 575 -16.61 48.94 -43.21
CA VAL A 575 -16.43 47.49 -43.33
C VAL A 575 -16.44 47.03 -44.79
N GLU A 576 -17.32 47.60 -45.61
CA GLU A 576 -17.45 47.27 -47.03
C GLU A 576 -16.20 47.68 -47.82
N GLU A 577 -15.61 48.83 -47.48
CA GLU A 577 -14.37 49.31 -48.09
C GLU A 577 -13.19 48.44 -47.68
N PHE A 578 -13.09 48.07 -46.40
CA PHE A 578 -12.06 47.16 -45.88
C PHE A 578 -12.09 45.81 -46.63
N ASN A 579 -13.27 45.21 -46.76
CA ASN A 579 -13.46 43.93 -47.44
C ASN A 579 -13.15 43.99 -48.95
N SER A 580 -13.42 45.11 -49.62
CA SER A 580 -13.09 45.27 -51.05
C SER A 580 -11.59 45.35 -51.33
N ARG A 581 -10.79 45.80 -50.35
CA ARG A 581 -9.33 45.91 -50.47
C ARG A 581 -8.63 44.58 -50.16
N ALA A 582 -9.21 43.77 -49.28
CA ALA A 582 -8.70 42.45 -48.95
C ALA A 582 -8.80 41.45 -50.12
N ALA A 583 -9.79 41.61 -51.01
CA ALA A 583 -9.99 40.73 -52.17
C ALA A 583 -9.03 41.01 -53.36
N ALA A 584 -8.19 42.03 -53.27
CA ALA A 584 -7.32 42.49 -54.37
C ALA A 584 -5.82 42.18 -54.16
N CYS A 585 -5.43 41.43 -53.12
CA CYS A 585 -4.05 41.03 -52.84
C CYS A 585 -3.87 39.52 -52.87
#